data_AF-A0A7J4S968-F1
#
_entry.id   AF-A0A7J4S968-F1
#
_cell.length_a   1.000
_cell.length_b   1.000
_cell.length_c   1.000
_cell.angle_alpha   90.00
_cell.angle_beta   90.00
_cell.angle_gamma   90.00
#
_symmetry.space_group_name_H-M   'P 1'
#
loop_
_entity.id
_entity.type
_entity.pdbx_description
1 polymer ?
#
loop_
_entity_poly.entity_id
_entity_poly.type
_entity_poly.pdbx_seq_one_letter_code
_entity_poly.pdbx_strand_id
1 'polypeptide(L)' 'MNTTEDYVARLKKAVTEYDMEGMPALAREALDHGMNPLQGIERGLAAGIREVGVKFGAGELFLPELVMAAETMR' A
#
# COMPACT_ATOMS: atom_id res chain seq x y z
N MET A 1 13.58 6.63 -14.70
CA MET A 1 13.29 5.18 -14.57
C MET A 1 12.84 4.96 -13.15
N ASN A 2 11.54 4.74 -12.91
CA ASN A 2 11.07 4.38 -11.57
C ASN A 2 11.62 2.99 -11.25
N THR A 3 12.41 2.89 -10.19
CA THR A 3 13.02 1.64 -9.76
C THR A 3 11.99 0.83 -8.99
N THR A 4 12.13 -0.50 -8.88
CA THR A 4 11.25 -1.35 -8.06
C THR A 4 11.02 -0.80 -6.66
N GLU A 5 12.02 -0.16 -6.06
CA GLU A 5 11.93 0.48 -4.74
C GLU A 5 10.99 1.70 -4.70
N ASP A 6 10.92 2.48 -5.79
CA ASP A 6 10.01 3.62 -5.91
C ASP A 6 8.55 3.14 -5.89
N TYR A 7 8.23 2.12 -6.70
CA TYR A 7 6.90 1.52 -6.71
C TYR A 7 6.54 0.89 -5.37
N VAL A 8 7.48 0.23 -4.68
CA VAL A 8 7.25 -0.30 -3.33
C VAL A 8 6.86 0.82 -2.36
N ALA A 9 7.59 1.94 -2.38
CA ALA A 9 7.32 3.08 -1.53
C ALA A 9 5.94 3.70 -1.84
N ARG A 10 5.61 3.86 -3.12
CA ARG A 10 4.32 4.39 -3.58
C ARG A 10 3.15 3.48 -3.20
N LEU A 11 3.29 2.17 -3.38
CA LEU A 11 2.25 1.18 -3.00
C LEU A 11 2.02 1.20 -1.48
N LYS A 12 3.10 1.24 -0.70
CA LYS A 12 3.01 1.39 0.76
C LYS A 12 2.26 2.67 1.13
N LYS A 13 2.66 3.79 0.51
CA LYS A 13 2.09 5.11 0.77
C LYS A 13 0.59 5.14 0.47
N ALA A 14 0.18 4.59 -0.67
CA ALA A 14 -1.23 4.49 -1.06
C ALA A 14 -2.07 3.74 -0.01
N VAL A 15 -1.56 2.64 0.56
CA VAL A 15 -2.26 1.93 1.66
C VAL A 15 -2.35 2.80 2.93
N THR A 16 -1.28 3.50 3.31
CA THR A 16 -1.27 4.34 4.52
C THR A 16 -2.08 5.63 4.41
N GLU A 17 -2.30 6.11 3.18
CA GLU A 17 -3.10 7.30 2.86
C GLU A 17 -4.52 6.95 2.42
N TYR A 18 -4.87 5.66 2.39
CA TYR A 18 -6.20 5.16 2.01
C TYR A 18 -6.57 5.50 0.55
N ASP A 19 -5.59 5.55 -0.35
CA ASP A 19 -5.75 5.89 -1.76
C ASP A 19 -6.33 4.71 -2.57
N MET A 20 -7.62 4.44 -2.35
CA MET A 20 -8.36 3.40 -3.08
C MET A 20 -8.52 3.72 -4.56
N GLU A 21 -8.64 5.01 -4.91
CA GLU A 21 -8.89 5.44 -6.29
C GLU A 21 -7.62 5.36 -7.15
N GLY A 22 -6.46 5.72 -6.59
CA GLY A 22 -5.18 5.70 -7.28
C GLY A 22 -4.48 4.34 -7.29
N MET A 23 -4.81 3.43 -6.37
CA MET A 23 -4.17 2.12 -6.25
C MET A 23 -4.19 1.29 -7.55
N PRO A 24 -5.33 1.14 -8.27
CA PRO A 24 -5.36 0.32 -9.49
C PRO A 24 -4.42 0.84 -10.59
N ALA A 25 -4.38 2.17 -10.76
CA ALA A 25 -3.51 2.81 -11.75
C ALA A 25 -2.02 2.63 -11.37
N LEU A 26 -1.69 2.82 -10.10
CA LEU A 26 -0.34 2.63 -9.57
C LEU A 26 0.13 1.18 -9.69
N ALA A 27 -0.70 0.21 -9.32
CA ALA A 27 -0.39 -1.20 -9.45
C ALA A 27 -0.18 -1.59 -10.90
N ARG A 28 -1.01 -1.07 -11.82
CA ARG A 28 -0.86 -1.30 -13.25
C ARG A 28 0.45 -0.72 -13.79
N GLU A 29 0.77 0.52 -13.42
CA GLU A 29 2.03 1.17 -13.78
C GLU A 29 3.23 0.33 -13.32
N ALA A 30 3.22 -0.14 -12.07
CA ALA A 30 4.29 -0.96 -11.53
C ALA A 30 4.50 -2.27 -12.32
N LEU A 31 3.40 -2.95 -12.67
CA LEU A 31 3.43 -4.18 -13.47
C LEU A 31 3.93 -3.93 -14.89
N ASP A 32 3.47 -2.88 -15.54
CA ASP A 32 3.89 -2.51 -16.90
C ASP A 32 5.39 -2.13 -16.94
N HIS A 33 5.93 -1.67 -15.82
CA HIS A 33 7.37 -1.42 -15.62
C HIS A 33 8.18 -2.65 -15.15
N GLY A 34 7.58 -3.84 -15.13
CA GLY A 34 8.29 -5.09 -14.84
C GLY A 34 8.51 -5.36 -13.35
N MET A 35 7.79 -4.69 -12.44
CA MET A 35 7.80 -5.04 -11.02
C MET A 35 7.31 -6.48 -10.84
N ASN A 36 8.03 -7.25 -10.02
CA ASN A 36 7.53 -8.54 -9.53
C ASN A 36 6.31 -8.30 -8.62
N PRO A 37 5.11 -8.84 -8.95
CA PRO A 37 3.90 -8.63 -8.17
C PRO A 37 4.05 -9.03 -6.70
N LEU A 38 4.78 -10.12 -6.43
CA LEU A 38 5.00 -10.60 -5.06
C LEU A 38 5.79 -9.59 -4.24
N GLN A 39 6.78 -8.92 -4.84
CA GLN A 39 7.49 -7.85 -4.15
C GLN A 39 6.59 -6.65 -3.85
N GLY A 40 5.70 -6.27 -4.77
CA GLY A 40 4.72 -5.20 -4.54
C GLY A 40 3.78 -5.53 -3.38
N ILE A 41 3.31 -6.78 -3.30
CA ILE A 41 2.45 -7.27 -2.22
C ILE A 41 3.21 -7.29 -0.88
N GLU A 42 4.36 -7.96 -0.81
CA GLU A 42 5.06 -8.19 0.46
C GLU A 42 5.71 -6.91 1.01
N ARG A 43 6.36 -6.13 0.15
CA ARG A 43 7.15 -4.96 0.55
C ARG A 43 6.36 -3.66 0.47
N GLY A 44 5.35 -3.58 -0.39
CA GLY A 44 4.47 -2.42 -0.55
C GLY A 44 3.22 -2.56 0.31
N LEU A 45 2.24 -3.32 -0.18
CA LEU A 45 0.90 -3.41 0.41
C LEU A 45 0.92 -3.94 1.85
N ALA A 46 1.58 -5.09 2.07
CA ALA A 46 1.64 -5.73 3.36
C ALA A 46 2.50 -4.95 4.37
N ALA A 47 3.45 -4.14 3.91
CA ALA A 47 4.17 -3.21 4.77
C ALA A 47 3.29 -2.02 5.18
N GLY A 48 2.46 -1.51 4.27
CA GLY A 48 1.52 -0.42 4.52
C GLY A 48 0.48 -0.79 5.58
N ILE A 49 -0.21 -1.93 5.42
CA ILE A 49 -1.25 -2.35 6.37
C ILE A 49 -0.68 -2.70 7.76
N ARG A 50 0.55 -3.23 7.82
CA ARG A 50 1.23 -3.45 9.11
C ARG A 50 1.48 -2.14 9.84
N GLU A 51 1.88 -1.09 9.13
CA GLU A 51 2.07 0.24 9.74
C GLU A 51 0.76 0.80 10.28
N VAL A 52 -0.33 0.71 9.51
CA VAL A 52 -1.68 1.10 9.95
C VAL A 52 -2.10 0.29 11.18
N GLY A 53 -1.86 -1.02 11.18
CA GLY A 53 -2.16 -1.90 12.31
C GLY A 53 -1.39 -1.55 13.58
N VAL A 54 -0.13 -1.15 13.48
CA VAL A 54 0.67 -0.67 14.63
C VAL A 54 0.07 0.63 15.19
N LYS A 55 -0.27 1.59 14.33
CA LYS A 55 -0.88 2.86 14.76
C LYS A 55 -2.25 2.66 15.40
N PHE A 56 -3.06 1.75 14.86
CA PHE A 56 -4.32 1.33 15.48
C PHE A 56 -4.08 0.70 16.87
N GLY A 57 -3.13 -0.23 16.99
CA GLY A 57 -2.76 -0.84 18.26
C GLY A 57 -2.20 0.14 19.30
N ALA A 58 -1.60 1.24 18.85
CA ALA A 58 -1.12 2.34 19.69
C ALA A 58 -2.22 3.35 20.07
N GLY A 59 -3.43 3.24 19.50
CA GLY A 59 -4.52 4.19 19.71
C GLY A 59 -4.39 5.50 18.93
N GLU A 60 -3.52 5.55 17.91
CA GLU A 60 -3.31 6.70 17.03
C GLU A 60 -4.31 6.75 15.85
N LEU A 61 -4.89 5.60 15.48
CA LEU A 61 -5.91 5.44 14.45
C LEU A 61 -7.12 4.69 15.02
N PHE A 62 -8.30 4.86 14.42
CA PHE A 62 -9.50 4.13 14.79
C PHE A 62 -9.80 2.99 13.80
N LEU A 63 -10.85 2.23 14.12
CA LEU A 63 -11.28 1.10 13.30
C LEU A 63 -11.64 1.48 11.85
N PRO A 64 -12.31 2.62 11.56
CA PRO A 64 -12.59 3.03 10.18
C PRO A 64 -11.33 3.17 9.33
N GLU A 65 -10.26 3.75 9.87
CA GLU A 65 -8.97 3.92 9.18
C GLU A 65 -8.32 2.58 8.86
N LEU A 66 -8.37 1.63 9.80
CA LEU A 66 -7.88 0.27 9.57
C LEU A 66 -8.67 -0.43 8.45
N VAL A 67 -9.99 -0.26 8.42
CA VAL A 67 -10.86 -0.83 7.37
C VAL A 67 -10.56 -0.20 6.01
N MET A 68 -10.41 1.13 5.93
CA MET A 68 -10.07 1.80 4.68
C MET A 68 -8.72 1.35 4.11
N ALA A 69 -7.69 1.19 4.97
CA ALA A 69 -6.41 0.65 4.53
C ALA A 69 -6.53 -0.78 4.00
N ALA A 70 -7.35 -1.61 4.63
CA ALA A 70 -7.59 -2.98 4.18
C ALA A 70 -8.34 -3.02 2.84
N GLU A 71 -9.35 -2.17 2.64
CA GLU A 71 -10.06 -2.06 1.35
C GLU A 71 -9.15 -1.53 0.24
N THR A 72 -8.19 -0.65 0.56
CA THR A 72 -7.17 -0.15 -0.39
C THR A 72 -6.27 -1.26 -0.94
N MET A 73 -6.19 -2.41 -0.29
CA MET A 73 -5.39 -3.55 -0.76
C MET A 73 -6.13 -4.48 -1.73
N ARG A 74 -7.43 -4.28 -1.98
CA ARG A 74 -8.26 -5.21 -2.76
C ARG A 74 -8.13 -5.06 -4.27
#